data_AF-A0A845ZXX0-F1
#
_entry.id   AF-A0A845ZXX0-F1
#
_cell.length_a   1.000
_cell.length_b   1.000
_cell.length_c   1.000
_cell.angle_alpha   90.00
_cell.angle_beta   90.00
_cell.angle_gamma   90.00
#
_symmetry.space_group_name_H-M   'P 1'
#
loop_
_entity.id
_entity.type
_entity.pdbx_description
1 polymer ?
#
loop_
_entity_poly.entity_id
_entity_poly.type
_entity_poly.pdbx_seq_one_letter_code
_entity_poly.pdbx_strand_id
1 'polypeptide(L)'
;PNRQGLSPLMVYECPTSWDELQVWCRRAIQAERQLAIAYPRPQQLSAQDTWKKLLGIAKFLSRTGQWATLVQLQEKLDLSDRTVELGLNALSVIGFEVSYQDSGVQISCHPKEWSSDWPLATLRERTNVAGNDAIALRARCANAIFFAAIEEEQFRRQYFYQVPLSTIAGYSMVGIKQD
;
A
#
# COMPACT_ATOMS: atom_id res chain seq x y z
N PRO A 1 13.33 -13.61 -40.62
CA PRO A 1 14.08 -12.58 -39.86
C PRO A 1 14.34 -13.06 -38.42
N ASN A 2 15.61 -13.02 -38.02
CA ASN A 2 16.22 -13.79 -36.95
C ASN A 2 15.84 -13.26 -35.55
N ARG A 3 14.97 -13.96 -34.79
CA ARG A 3 14.66 -13.65 -33.37
C ARG A 3 15.60 -14.39 -32.41
N GLN A 4 16.91 -14.31 -32.63
CA GLN A 4 17.89 -14.79 -31.66
C GLN A 4 18.41 -13.61 -30.83
N GLY A 5 18.11 -13.61 -29.53
CA GLY A 5 19.01 -13.01 -28.53
C GLY A 5 18.46 -11.96 -27.54
N LEU A 6 17.21 -11.53 -27.61
CA LEU A 6 16.69 -10.64 -26.56
C LEU A 6 16.01 -11.47 -25.47
N SER A 7 16.63 -11.52 -24.29
CA SER A 7 16.00 -12.09 -23.09
C SER A 7 14.64 -11.42 -22.88
N PRO A 8 13.60 -12.16 -22.45
CA PRO A 8 12.32 -11.54 -22.18
C PRO A 8 12.46 -10.48 -21.08
N LEU A 9 11.63 -9.45 -21.13
CA LEU A 9 11.46 -8.52 -20.02
C LEU A 9 10.67 -9.24 -18.93
N MET A 10 11.31 -9.46 -17.78
CA MET A 10 10.75 -10.28 -16.70
C MET A 10 10.02 -9.39 -15.69
N VAL A 11 8.80 -9.80 -15.31
CA VAL A 11 8.04 -9.18 -14.20
C VAL A 11 8.12 -10.11 -13.00
N TYR A 12 8.86 -9.70 -11.97
CA TYR A 12 9.09 -10.52 -10.76
C TYR A 12 8.18 -10.16 -9.59
N GLU A 13 7.51 -9.00 -9.65
CA GLU A 13 6.57 -8.56 -8.63
C GLU A 13 5.14 -8.72 -9.15
N CYS A 14 4.26 -9.24 -8.30
CA CYS A 14 2.86 -9.44 -8.68
C CYS A 14 2.17 -8.07 -8.70
N PRO A 15 1.61 -7.62 -9.85
CA PRO A 15 1.03 -6.29 -9.95
C PRO A 15 -0.11 -6.07 -8.96
N THR A 16 -0.24 -4.83 -8.53
CA THR A 16 -1.34 -4.37 -7.67
C THR A 16 -2.51 -3.80 -8.47
N SER A 17 -2.28 -3.49 -9.75
CA SER A 17 -3.26 -2.90 -10.67
C SER A 17 -3.00 -3.30 -12.13
N TRP A 18 -4.03 -3.12 -12.98
CA TRP A 18 -3.88 -3.28 -14.42
C TRP A 18 -2.96 -2.22 -15.03
N ASP A 19 -2.97 -0.99 -14.52
CA ASP A 19 -2.12 0.10 -15.01
C ASP A 19 -0.63 -0.23 -14.86
N GLU A 20 -0.26 -0.81 -13.72
CA GLU A 20 1.10 -1.28 -13.44
C GLU A 20 1.52 -2.37 -14.45
N LEU A 21 0.64 -3.34 -14.70
CA LEU A 21 0.91 -4.38 -15.70
C LEU A 21 0.96 -3.82 -17.13
N GLN A 22 0.13 -2.82 -17.46
CA GLN A 22 0.16 -2.15 -18.75
C GLN A 22 1.47 -1.37 -18.98
N VAL A 23 2.06 -0.78 -17.93
CA VAL A 23 3.39 -0.16 -18.04
C VAL A 23 4.42 -1.20 -18.49
N TRP A 24 4.39 -2.41 -17.91
CA TRP A 24 5.26 -3.51 -18.32
C TRP A 24 5.00 -3.96 -19.76
N CYS A 25 3.73 -4.09 -20.18
CA CYS A 25 3.38 -4.40 -21.57
C CYS A 25 3.91 -3.34 -22.54
N ARG A 26 3.70 -2.05 -22.26
CA ARG A 26 4.20 -0.95 -23.10
C ARG A 26 5.72 -0.96 -23.20
N ARG A 27 6.44 -1.19 -22.10
CA ARG A 27 7.90 -1.32 -22.08
C ARG A 27 8.38 -2.48 -22.95
N ALA A 28 7.72 -3.63 -22.88
CA ALA A 28 8.06 -4.80 -23.70
C ALA A 28 7.84 -4.53 -25.19
N ILE A 29 6.72 -3.90 -25.57
CA ILE A 29 6.41 -3.51 -26.95
C ILE A 29 7.45 -2.52 -27.48
N GLN A 30 7.73 -1.45 -26.73
CA GLN A 30 8.72 -0.42 -27.11
C GLN A 30 10.13 -0.99 -27.26
N ALA A 31 10.49 -1.99 -26.45
CA ALA A 31 11.78 -2.65 -26.52
C ALA A 31 11.82 -3.80 -27.55
N GLU A 32 10.72 -4.07 -28.26
CA GLU A 32 10.55 -5.23 -29.16
C GLU A 32 10.90 -6.57 -28.47
N ARG A 33 10.58 -6.68 -27.18
CA ARG A 33 10.86 -7.83 -26.32
C ARG A 33 9.58 -8.55 -25.94
N GLN A 34 9.68 -9.85 -25.71
CA GLN A 34 8.61 -10.60 -25.05
C GLN A 34 8.53 -10.19 -23.57
N LEU A 35 7.31 -10.10 -23.03
CA LEU A 35 7.09 -9.96 -21.59
C LEU A 35 6.91 -11.35 -20.99
N ALA A 36 7.68 -11.65 -19.94
CA ALA A 36 7.56 -12.89 -19.18
C ALA A 36 7.07 -12.59 -17.77
N ILE A 37 5.97 -13.23 -17.39
CA ILE A 37 5.41 -13.19 -16.04
C ILE A 37 6.16 -14.21 -15.19
N ALA A 38 6.86 -13.74 -14.16
CA ALA A 38 7.74 -14.56 -13.31
C ALA A 38 7.56 -14.29 -11.82
N TYR A 39 6.51 -13.56 -11.43
CA TYR A 39 6.21 -13.31 -10.04
C TYR A 39 5.77 -14.59 -9.31
N PRO A 40 6.20 -14.79 -8.07
CA PRO A 40 5.79 -15.95 -7.27
C PRO A 40 4.34 -15.80 -6.81
N ARG A 41 3.82 -16.85 -6.17
CA ARG A 41 2.54 -16.76 -5.45
C ARG A 41 2.59 -15.58 -4.47
N PRO A 42 1.63 -14.65 -4.50
CA PRO A 42 1.64 -13.49 -3.61
C PRO A 42 1.53 -13.96 -2.16
N GLN A 43 2.33 -13.34 -1.29
CA GLN A 43 2.24 -13.55 0.14
C GLN A 43 0.95 -12.90 0.65
N GLN A 44 0.18 -13.64 1.45
CA GLN A 44 -1.00 -13.06 2.10
C GLN A 44 -0.57 -12.16 3.25
N LEU A 45 -0.80 -10.85 3.08
CA LEU A 45 -0.62 -9.88 4.14
C LEU A 45 -1.85 -9.83 5.05
N SER A 46 -1.63 -9.92 6.36
CA SER A 46 -2.64 -9.67 7.38
C SER A 46 -2.79 -8.17 7.58
N ALA A 47 -4.01 -7.64 7.43
CA ALA A 47 -4.29 -6.22 7.63
C ALA A 47 -3.88 -5.76 9.05
N GLN A 48 -4.12 -6.60 10.05
CA GLN A 48 -3.75 -6.30 11.44
C GLN A 48 -2.24 -6.27 11.65
N ASP A 49 -1.49 -7.20 11.08
CA ASP A 49 -0.04 -7.25 11.26
C ASP A 49 0.66 -6.16 10.44
N THR A 50 0.11 -5.84 9.26
CA THR A 50 0.53 -4.69 8.46
C THR A 50 0.28 -3.38 9.21
N TRP A 51 -0.86 -3.25 9.88
CA TRP A 51 -1.14 -2.12 10.76
C TRP A 51 -0.19 -2.02 11.95
N LYS A 52 0.11 -3.13 12.65
CA LYS A 52 1.11 -3.15 13.72
C LYS A 52 2.49 -2.72 13.22
N LYS A 53 2.88 -3.16 12.02
CA LYS A 53 4.13 -2.79 11.38
C LYS A 53 4.17 -1.30 11.04
N LEU A 54 3.10 -0.76 10.45
CA LEU A 54 2.96 0.66 10.16
C LEU A 54 3.02 1.51 11.44
N LEU A 55 2.33 1.09 12.51
CA LEU A 55 2.46 1.71 13.82
C LEU A 55 3.91 1.69 14.30
N GLY A 56 4.62 0.56 14.20
CA GLY A 56 6.03 0.46 14.55
C GLY A 56 6.92 1.44 13.77
N ILE A 57 6.67 1.62 12.47
CA ILE A 57 7.38 2.59 11.63
C ILE A 57 7.09 4.03 12.08
N ALA A 58 5.82 4.39 12.25
CA ALA A 58 5.42 5.72 12.71
C ALA A 58 6.05 6.08 14.06
N LYS A 59 6.03 5.12 14.98
CA LYS A 59 6.68 5.20 16.29
C LYS A 59 8.20 5.44 16.18
N PHE A 60 8.85 4.72 15.28
CA PHE A 60 10.28 4.88 15.02
C PHE A 60 10.60 6.26 14.44
N LEU A 61 9.90 6.68 13.38
CA LEU A 61 10.12 7.99 12.73
C LEU A 61 9.85 9.15 13.69
N SER A 62 8.79 9.06 14.50
CA SER A 62 8.51 10.08 15.52
C SER A 62 9.59 10.15 16.59
N ARG A 63 10.21 9.03 16.96
CA ARG A 63 11.26 9.00 17.98
C ARG A 63 12.61 9.50 17.44
N THR A 64 12.92 9.19 16.19
CA THR A 64 14.21 9.55 15.58
C THR A 64 14.17 10.90 14.87
N GLY A 65 12.99 11.45 14.59
CA GLY A 65 12.80 12.67 13.79
C GLY A 65 13.17 12.49 12.31
N GLN A 66 13.35 11.24 11.86
CA GLN A 66 13.73 10.91 10.49
C GLN A 66 12.55 11.03 9.52
N TRP A 67 12.89 11.23 8.26
CA TRP A 67 11.97 11.22 7.13
C TRP A 67 11.97 9.83 6.48
N ALA A 68 10.82 9.44 5.92
CA ALA A 68 10.71 8.28 5.04
C ALA A 68 10.06 8.68 3.72
N THR A 69 10.53 8.18 2.59
CA THR A 69 9.81 8.40 1.32
C THR A 69 8.61 7.47 1.20
N LEU A 70 7.62 7.81 0.36
CA LEU A 70 6.51 6.89 0.06
C LEU A 70 7.04 5.54 -0.45
N VAL A 71 8.04 5.56 -1.34
CA VAL A 71 8.70 4.34 -1.85
C VAL A 71 9.28 3.47 -0.72
N GLN A 72 9.96 4.07 0.25
CA GLN A 72 10.48 3.32 1.40
C GLN A 72 9.37 2.70 2.25
N LEU A 73 8.22 3.38 2.37
CA LEU A 73 7.05 2.85 3.08
C LEU A 73 6.37 1.73 2.28
N GLN A 74 6.23 1.87 0.97
CA GLN A 74 5.73 0.82 0.07
C GLN A 74 6.58 -0.44 0.18
N GLU A 75 7.90 -0.33 0.00
CA GLU A 75 8.84 -1.45 0.10
C GLU A 75 8.78 -2.10 1.48
N LYS A 76 8.74 -1.30 2.54
CA LYS A 76 8.67 -1.83 3.90
C LYS A 76 7.34 -2.51 4.17
N LEU A 77 6.22 -2.03 3.63
CA LEU A 77 4.90 -2.58 3.92
C LEU A 77 4.43 -3.62 2.91
N ASP A 78 5.11 -3.72 1.77
CA ASP A 78 4.69 -4.47 0.57
C ASP A 78 3.28 -4.06 0.12
N LEU A 79 3.06 -2.75 -0.02
CA LEU A 79 1.78 -2.14 -0.38
C LEU A 79 1.93 -1.11 -1.50
N SER A 80 0.88 -0.91 -2.30
CA SER A 80 0.81 0.18 -3.28
C SER A 80 0.78 1.57 -2.64
N ASP A 81 1.09 2.61 -3.42
CA ASP A 81 1.08 4.02 -2.96
C ASP A 81 -0.25 4.38 -2.29
N ARG A 82 -1.36 4.06 -2.98
CA ARG A 82 -2.71 4.34 -2.52
C ARG A 82 -3.00 3.70 -1.16
N THR A 83 -2.59 2.44 -0.97
CA THR A 83 -2.85 1.74 0.28
C THR A 83 -1.99 2.31 1.42
N VAL A 84 -0.74 2.70 1.13
CA VAL A 84 0.13 3.40 2.09
C VAL A 84 -0.49 4.73 2.52
N GLU A 85 -0.99 5.54 1.59
CA GLU A 85 -1.65 6.82 1.90
C GLU A 85 -2.87 6.65 2.81
N LEU A 86 -3.68 5.61 2.59
CA LEU A 86 -4.81 5.29 3.48
C LEU A 86 -4.32 4.92 4.90
N GLY A 87 -3.19 4.22 5.00
CA GLY A 87 -2.54 3.93 6.28
C GLY A 87 -2.03 5.19 6.99
N LEU A 88 -1.39 6.11 6.26
CA LEU A 88 -0.94 7.41 6.78
C LEU A 88 -2.11 8.29 7.24
N ASN A 89 -3.22 8.26 6.51
CA ASN A 89 -4.46 8.91 6.91
C ASN A 89 -5.03 8.30 8.20
N ALA A 90 -5.03 6.97 8.31
CA ALA A 90 -5.46 6.28 9.53
C ALA A 90 -4.58 6.65 10.73
N LEU A 91 -3.25 6.74 10.55
CA LEU A 91 -2.33 7.26 11.57
C LEU A 91 -2.68 8.68 12.01
N SER A 92 -3.02 9.56 11.05
CA SER A 92 -3.39 10.94 11.33
C SER A 92 -4.64 11.03 12.20
N VAL A 93 -5.64 10.20 11.92
CA VAL A 93 -6.89 10.17 12.69
C VAL A 93 -6.69 9.70 14.13
N ILE A 94 -5.75 8.80 14.36
CA ILE A 94 -5.45 8.31 15.73
C ILE A 94 -4.50 9.20 16.51
N GLY A 95 -4.02 10.31 15.93
CA GLY A 95 -3.24 11.33 16.65
C GLY A 95 -1.76 11.42 16.31
N PHE A 96 -1.30 10.78 15.23
CA PHE A 96 -0.01 11.15 14.64
C PHE A 96 -0.17 12.42 13.79
N GLU A 97 0.84 13.28 13.79
CA GLU A 97 0.96 14.34 12.80
C GLU A 97 1.79 13.82 11.63
N VAL A 98 1.16 13.70 10.47
CA VAL A 98 1.81 13.28 9.23
C VAL A 98 1.94 14.51 8.33
N SER A 99 3.16 14.92 8.06
CA SER A 99 3.47 16.00 7.12
C SER A 99 4.19 15.46 5.89
N TYR A 100 3.94 16.13 4.77
CA TYR A 100 4.52 15.79 3.47
C TYR A 100 5.43 16.94 3.03
N GLN A 101 6.66 16.64 2.63
CA GLN A 101 7.59 17.60 2.05
C GLN A 101 8.34 16.95 0.89
N ASP A 102 8.25 17.56 -0.29
CA ASP A 102 8.74 17.02 -1.56
C ASP A 102 8.21 15.59 -1.82
N SER A 103 9.03 14.57 -1.59
CA SER A 103 8.70 13.14 -1.69
C SER A 103 8.81 12.40 -0.34
N GLY A 104 9.11 13.13 0.73
CA GLY A 104 9.29 12.63 2.08
C GLY A 104 8.04 12.80 2.94
N VAL A 105 7.83 11.84 3.81
CA VAL A 105 6.84 11.82 4.88
C VAL A 105 7.58 11.96 6.20
N GLN A 106 7.16 12.94 6.99
CA GLN A 106 7.58 13.08 8.38
C GLN A 106 6.40 12.75 9.28
N ILE A 107 6.67 11.93 10.29
CA ILE A 107 5.67 11.52 11.28
C ILE A 107 6.15 11.99 12.63
N SER A 108 5.30 12.71 13.34
CA SER A 108 5.55 13.12 14.71
C SER A 108 4.35 12.84 15.60
N CYS A 109 4.59 12.71 16.90
CA CYS A 109 3.54 12.65 17.90
C CYS A 109 4.02 13.37 19.15
N HIS A 110 3.09 14.01 19.86
CA HIS A 110 3.43 14.69 21.11
C HIS A 110 3.60 13.67 22.27
N PRO A 111 4.78 13.61 22.93
CA PRO A 111 5.13 12.53 23.87
C PRO A 111 4.28 12.40 25.15
N LYS A 112 3.40 13.37 25.45
CA LYS A 112 2.59 13.35 26.68
C LYS A 112 1.55 12.21 26.72
N GLU A 113 1.29 11.54 25.59
CA GLU A 113 0.22 10.55 25.45
C GLU A 113 0.71 9.10 25.29
N TRP A 114 2.02 8.85 25.36
CA TRP A 114 2.54 7.47 25.27
C TRP A 114 2.50 6.76 26.62
N SER A 115 1.33 6.24 26.99
CA SER A 115 1.28 5.14 27.96
C SER A 115 1.68 3.83 27.27
N SER A 116 2.11 2.84 28.06
CA SER A 116 2.40 1.47 27.61
C SER A 116 1.24 0.84 26.81
N ASP A 117 0.03 1.36 26.98
CA ASP A 117 -1.23 0.87 26.41
C ASP A 117 -1.72 1.69 25.20
N TRP A 118 -0.96 2.69 24.73
CA TRP A 118 -1.25 3.46 23.51
C TRP A 118 -1.04 2.61 22.24
N PRO A 119 -2.02 2.54 21.30
CA PRO A 119 -3.16 3.46 21.09
C PRO A 119 -4.51 2.96 21.64
N LEU A 120 -4.55 1.79 22.29
CA LEU A 120 -5.80 1.20 22.77
C LEU A 120 -6.36 1.95 23.98
N ALA A 121 -5.51 2.39 24.91
CA ALA A 121 -5.94 3.12 26.10
C ALA A 121 -6.52 4.50 25.79
N THR A 122 -5.93 5.23 24.86
CA THR A 122 -6.40 6.56 24.46
C THR A 122 -7.58 6.55 23.53
N LEU A 123 -7.72 5.52 22.68
CA LEU A 123 -8.99 5.27 22.00
C LEU A 123 -10.10 4.92 23.01
N ARG A 124 -9.78 4.18 24.09
CA ARG A 124 -10.74 3.82 25.17
C ARG A 124 -11.11 5.00 26.08
N GLU A 125 -10.15 5.81 26.50
CA GLU A 125 -10.40 7.03 27.29
C GLU A 125 -11.14 8.09 26.47
N ARG A 126 -10.83 8.19 25.17
CA ARG A 126 -11.60 9.01 24.22
C ARG A 126 -12.97 8.42 23.85
N THR A 127 -13.47 7.35 24.47
CA THR A 127 -14.82 6.80 24.18
C THR A 127 -15.84 6.95 25.31
N ASN A 128 -15.46 7.47 26.48
CA ASN A 128 -16.34 7.47 27.66
C ASN A 128 -17.04 8.81 27.98
N VAL A 129 -17.12 9.75 27.04
CA VAL A 129 -17.87 11.01 27.22
C VAL A 129 -18.63 11.36 25.94
N ALA A 130 -19.91 11.71 26.03
CA ALA A 130 -20.90 11.80 24.95
C ALA A 130 -20.58 12.72 23.72
N GLY A 131 -19.45 13.43 23.71
CA GLY A 131 -18.95 14.19 22.54
C GLY A 131 -17.82 13.49 21.75
N ASN A 132 -17.38 12.32 22.21
CA ASN A 132 -16.15 11.65 21.78
C ASN A 132 -16.41 10.44 20.84
N ASP A 133 -17.69 10.10 20.64
CA ASP A 133 -18.13 9.04 19.73
C ASP A 133 -17.75 9.31 18.28
N ALA A 134 -17.78 10.58 17.85
CA ALA A 134 -17.43 10.97 16.47
C ALA A 134 -15.94 10.75 16.16
N ILE A 135 -15.04 11.05 17.11
CA ILE A 135 -13.59 10.87 16.95
C ILE A 135 -13.25 9.38 16.96
N ALA A 136 -13.80 8.64 17.92
CA ALA A 136 -13.61 7.20 17.99
C ALA A 136 -14.21 6.47 16.78
N LEU A 137 -15.37 6.91 16.29
CA LEU A 137 -15.97 6.41 15.05
C LEU A 137 -15.06 6.70 13.86
N ARG A 138 -14.55 7.93 13.73
CA ARG A 138 -13.62 8.30 12.65
C ARG A 138 -12.37 7.42 12.65
N ALA A 139 -11.80 7.15 13.82
CA ALA A 139 -10.65 6.25 13.97
C ALA A 139 -10.97 4.81 13.53
N ARG A 140 -12.11 4.27 13.96
CA ARG A 140 -12.58 2.94 13.52
C ARG A 140 -12.82 2.90 12.02
N CYS A 141 -13.45 3.93 11.45
CA CYS A 141 -13.70 4.04 10.01
C CYS A 141 -12.39 4.14 9.22
N ALA A 142 -11.43 4.95 9.66
CA ALA A 142 -10.15 5.10 8.96
C ALA A 142 -9.35 3.78 8.96
N ASN A 143 -9.31 3.08 10.10
CA ASN A 143 -8.70 1.74 10.16
C ASN A 143 -9.45 0.74 9.27
N ALA A 144 -10.79 0.75 9.28
CA ALA A 144 -11.59 -0.13 8.42
C ALA A 144 -11.34 0.12 6.93
N ILE A 145 -11.21 1.38 6.51
CA ILE A 145 -10.86 1.76 5.14
C ILE A 145 -9.48 1.22 4.77
N PHE A 146 -8.48 1.40 5.65
CA PHE A 146 -7.14 0.87 5.42
C PHE A 146 -7.13 -0.66 5.33
N PHE A 147 -7.86 -1.34 6.22
CA PHE A 147 -7.93 -2.81 6.22
C PHE A 147 -8.62 -3.33 4.96
N ALA A 148 -9.74 -2.73 4.57
CA ALA A 148 -10.43 -3.06 3.33
C ALA A 148 -9.52 -2.85 2.10
N ALA A 149 -8.70 -1.79 2.08
CA ALA A 149 -7.76 -1.54 1.00
C ALA A 149 -6.66 -2.61 0.91
N ILE A 150 -6.13 -3.07 2.06
CA ILE A 150 -5.18 -4.20 2.08
C ILE A 150 -5.85 -5.46 1.55
N GLU A 151 -7.05 -5.77 2.02
CA GLU A 151 -7.79 -6.96 1.58
C GLU A 151 -8.10 -6.93 0.08
N GLU A 152 -8.50 -5.77 -0.44
CA GLU A 152 -8.73 -5.56 -1.88
C GLU A 152 -7.45 -5.74 -2.68
N GLU A 153 -6.33 -5.16 -2.24
CA GLU A 153 -5.04 -5.30 -2.93
C GLU A 153 -4.55 -6.76 -2.92
N GLN A 154 -4.72 -7.46 -1.80
CA GLN A 154 -4.39 -8.88 -1.68
C GLN A 154 -5.27 -9.74 -2.59
N PHE A 155 -6.56 -9.42 -2.69
CA PHE A 155 -7.46 -10.05 -3.65
C PHE A 155 -6.99 -9.82 -5.10
N ARG A 156 -6.61 -8.59 -5.45
CA ARG A 156 -6.09 -8.26 -6.79
C ARG A 156 -4.80 -9.02 -7.12
N ARG A 157 -3.84 -9.08 -6.20
CA ARG A 157 -2.61 -9.86 -6.38
C ARG A 157 -2.92 -11.34 -6.59
N GLN A 158 -3.84 -11.91 -5.81
CA GLN A 158 -4.29 -13.29 -6.01
C GLN A 158 -4.96 -13.50 -7.37
N TYR A 159 -5.79 -12.55 -7.79
CA TYR A 159 -6.41 -12.56 -9.11
C TYR A 159 -5.35 -12.54 -10.23
N PHE A 160 -4.36 -11.64 -10.19
CA PHE A 160 -3.29 -11.59 -11.18
C PHE A 160 -2.41 -12.84 -11.21
N TYR A 161 -2.29 -13.55 -10.09
CA TYR A 161 -1.60 -14.83 -10.02
C TYR A 161 -2.41 -15.98 -10.65
N GLN A 162 -3.74 -15.94 -10.58
CA GLN A 162 -4.62 -17.03 -11.01
C GLN A 162 -5.22 -16.82 -12.41
N VAL A 163 -5.31 -15.58 -12.87
CA VAL A 163 -6.00 -15.24 -14.11
C VAL A 163 -5.29 -15.85 -15.33
N PRO A 164 -6.02 -16.40 -16.31
CA PRO A 164 -5.41 -16.90 -17.54
C PRO A 164 -4.61 -15.82 -18.29
N LEU A 165 -3.51 -16.22 -18.92
CA LEU A 165 -2.70 -15.34 -19.76
C LEU A 165 -3.49 -14.71 -20.91
N SER A 166 -4.52 -15.41 -21.42
CA SER A 166 -5.41 -14.87 -22.45
C SER A 166 -6.19 -13.65 -21.98
N THR A 167 -6.61 -13.61 -20.72
CA THR A 167 -7.26 -12.45 -20.11
C THR A 167 -6.29 -11.29 -20.01
N ILE A 168 -5.06 -11.54 -19.54
CA ILE A 168 -4.00 -10.52 -19.47
C ILE A 168 -3.68 -9.97 -20.86
N ALA A 169 -3.57 -10.83 -21.86
CA ALA A 169 -3.34 -10.46 -23.26
C ALA A 169 -4.49 -9.62 -23.83
N GLY A 170 -5.74 -9.96 -23.50
CA GLY A 170 -6.92 -9.19 -23.90
C GLY A 170 -6.90 -7.76 -23.39
N TYR A 171 -6.61 -7.57 -22.09
CA TYR A 171 -6.54 -6.23 -21.47
C TYR A 171 -5.31 -5.41 -21.88
N SER A 172 -4.25 -6.05 -22.36
CA SER A 172 -3.05 -5.37 -22.86
C SER A 172 -3.16 -4.97 -24.35
N MET A 173 -4.06 -5.60 -25.11
CA MET A 173 -4.37 -5.21 -26.50
C MET A 173 -5.53 -4.22 -26.63
N VAL A 174 -6.42 -4.16 -25.63
CA VAL A 174 -7.48 -3.15 -25.56
C VAL A 174 -6.90 -1.94 -24.81
N GLY A 175 -6.33 -0.99 -25.55
CA GLY A 175 -6.08 0.35 -25.05
C GLY A 175 -7.41 1.00 -24.68
N ILE A 176 -7.80 0.87 -23.42
CA ILE A 176 -9.00 1.52 -22.87
C ILE A 176 -8.73 3.03 -22.91
N LYS A 177 -9.34 3.71 -23.89
CA LYS A 177 -9.78 5.09 -23.70
C LYS A 177 -10.91 5.03 -22.68
N GLN A 178 -10.68 5.58 -21.49
CA GLN A 178 -11.77 6.02 -20.63
C GLN A 178 -11.97 7.50 -20.96
N ASP A 179 -13.19 7.83 -21.42
CA ASP A 179 -13.68 9.18 -21.61
C ASP A 179 -13.84 9.93 -20.27
#